data_AF-A0A7J4EQI9-F1
#
_entry.id   AF-A0A7J4EQI9-F1
#
_cell.length_a   1.000
_cell.length_b   1.000
_cell.length_c   1.000
_cell.angle_alpha   90.00
_cell.angle_beta   90.00
_cell.angle_gamma   90.00
#
_symmetry.space_group_name_H-M   'P 1'
#
loop_
_entity.id
_entity.type
_entity.pdbx_description
1 polymer ?
#
loop_
_entity_poly.entity_id
_entity_poly.type
_entity_poly.pdbx_seq_one_letter_code
_entity_poly.pdbx_strand_id
1 'polypeptide(L)' 'MSTKYSKNFDDKVIQRAKEHIDTLGSSVMLALVQDFEETSDLEFKQETYELIEEILEREDAREKRIAQYRASKGLS' A
#
# COMPACT_ATOMS: atom_id res chain seq x y z
N MET A 1 -22.87 21.82 -3.23
CA MET A 1 -22.79 20.36 -2.99
C MET A 1 -21.52 19.87 -3.67
N SER A 2 -20.51 19.47 -2.90
CA SER A 2 -19.19 19.09 -3.42
C SER A 2 -19.26 17.64 -3.92
N THR A 3 -19.14 17.47 -5.22
CA THR A 3 -18.93 16.18 -5.90
C THR A 3 -17.55 15.65 -5.50
N LYS A 4 -17.47 14.90 -4.39
CA LYS A 4 -16.20 14.50 -3.77
C LYS A 4 -15.69 13.12 -4.16
N TYR A 5 -16.46 12.31 -4.86
CA TYR A 5 -16.13 10.89 -5.06
C TYR A 5 -15.93 10.58 -6.54
N SER A 6 -14.83 11.08 -7.08
CA SER A 6 -14.25 10.54 -8.32
C SER A 6 -12.73 10.56 -8.17
N LYS A 7 -12.22 9.83 -7.17
CA LYS A 7 -10.85 9.34 -7.24
C LYS A 7 -10.92 8.10 -8.13
N ASN A 8 -10.32 8.17 -9.31
CA ASN A 8 -9.98 6.94 -10.02
C ASN A 8 -8.96 6.23 -9.13
N PHE A 9 -9.31 5.05 -8.61
CA PHE A 9 -8.36 4.22 -7.86
C PHE A 9 -7.16 3.95 -8.78
N ASP A 10 -5.95 4.26 -8.33
CA ASP A 10 -4.76 3.99 -9.14
C ASP A 10 -4.47 2.49 -9.05
N ASP A 11 -4.72 1.78 -10.14
CA ASP A 11 -4.43 0.35 -10.27
C ASP A 11 -2.98 0.02 -9.91
N LYS A 12 -2.04 0.97 -10.05
CA LYS A 12 -0.64 0.78 -9.66
C LYS A 12 -0.45 0.63 -8.16
N VAL A 13 -1.24 1.32 -7.34
CA VAL A 13 -1.13 1.21 -5.87
C VAL A 13 -1.53 -0.18 -5.41
N ILE A 14 -2.64 -0.70 -5.95
CA ILE A 14 -3.10 -2.06 -5.65
C ILE A 14 -2.13 -3.11 -6.20
N GLN A 15 -1.56 -2.89 -7.39
CA GLN A 15 -0.53 -3.78 -7.92
C GLN A 15 0.71 -3.84 -7.01
N ARG A 16 1.20 -2.69 -6.54
CA ARG A 16 2.34 -2.64 -5.60
C ARG A 16 2.03 -3.30 -4.27
N ALA A 17 0.79 -3.18 -3.77
CA ALA A 17 0.35 -3.89 -2.57
C ALA A 17 0.43 -5.41 -2.74
N LYS A 18 0.02 -5.94 -3.90
CA LYS A 18 0.15 -7.36 -4.24
C LYS A 18 1.61 -7.82 -4.31
N GLU A 19 2.48 -7.04 -4.96
CA GLU A 19 3.91 -7.32 -5.01
C GLU A 19 4.55 -7.30 -3.60
N HIS A 20 4.10 -6.40 -2.72
CA HIS A 20 4.54 -6.34 -1.33
C HIS A 20 4.11 -7.58 -0.53
N ILE A 21 2.88 -8.07 -0.73
CA ILE A 21 2.40 -9.32 -0.12
C ILE A 21 3.28 -10.50 -0.57
N ASP A 22 3.58 -10.60 -1.86
CA ASP A 22 4.40 -11.68 -2.41
C ASP A 22 5.83 -11.65 -1.87
N THR A 23 6.38 -10.45 -1.66
CA THR A 23 7.77 -10.26 -1.20
C THR A 23 7.93 -10.46 0.31
N LEU A 24 6.99 -9.96 1.11
CA LEU A 24 7.13 -9.86 2.57
C LEU A 24 6.11 -10.68 3.37
N GLY A 25 5.14 -11.32 2.71
CA GLY A 25 4.12 -12.15 3.37
C GLY A 25 3.22 -11.37 4.32
N SER A 26 2.91 -10.11 4.00
CA SER A 26 2.12 -9.23 4.88
C SER A 26 0.64 -9.63 4.90
N SER A 27 0.21 -10.27 5.99
CA SER A 27 -1.19 -10.67 6.20
C SER A 27 -2.14 -9.49 6.32
N VAL A 28 -1.67 -8.35 6.84
CA VAL A 28 -2.45 -7.10 6.94
C VAL A 28 -2.68 -6.50 5.54
N MET A 29 -1.64 -6.43 4.71
CA MET A 29 -1.78 -5.92 3.35
C MET A 29 -2.70 -6.82 2.52
N LEU A 30 -2.62 -8.14 2.71
CA LEU A 30 -3.51 -9.09 2.06
C LEU A 30 -4.98 -8.85 2.41
N ALA A 31 -5.29 -8.70 3.70
CA ALA A 31 -6.66 -8.43 4.15
C ALA A 31 -7.20 -7.13 3.54
N LEU A 32 -6.41 -6.05 3.54
CA LEU A 32 -6.85 -4.77 2.97
C LEU A 32 -7.08 -4.85 1.45
N VAL A 33 -6.20 -5.53 0.71
CA VAL A 33 -6.39 -5.72 -0.74
C VAL A 33 -7.64 -6.55 -1.02
N GLN A 34 -7.90 -7.60 -0.25
CA GLN A 34 -9.12 -8.40 -0.36
C GLN A 34 -10.38 -7.57 -0.08
N ASP A 35 -10.39 -6.84 1.04
CA ASP A 35 -11.49 -5.94 1.41
C ASP A 35 -11.78 -4.89 0.32
N PHE A 36 -10.73 -4.34 -0.30
CA PHE A 36 -10.84 -3.38 -1.40
C PHE A 36 -11.45 -4.01 -2.67
N GLU A 37 -11.05 -5.23 -3.02
CA GLU A 37 -11.51 -5.92 -4.23
C GLU A 37 -12.93 -6.46 -4.10
N GLU A 38 -13.30 -6.94 -2.91
CA GLU A 38 -14.60 -7.58 -2.65
C GLU A 38 -15.71 -6.57 -2.34
N THR A 39 -15.38 -5.40 -1.80
CA THR A 39 -16.39 -4.39 -1.48
C THR A 39 -16.91 -3.64 -2.70
N SER A 40 -18.23 -3.41 -2.71
CA SER A 40 -18.90 -2.49 -3.63
C SER A 40 -19.16 -1.11 -3.02
N ASP A 41 -18.91 -0.93 -1.73
CA ASP A 41 -19.09 0.35 -1.04
C ASP A 41 -17.93 1.29 -1.38
N LEU A 42 -18.23 2.40 -2.05
CA LEU A 42 -17.23 3.37 -2.52
C LEU A 42 -16.55 4.13 -1.38
N GLU A 43 -17.24 4.38 -0.27
CA GLU A 43 -16.64 5.09 0.88
C GLU A 43 -15.64 4.17 1.57
N PHE A 44 -16.06 2.94 1.86
CA PHE A 44 -15.17 1.92 2.42
C PHE A 44 -13.99 1.60 1.49
N LYS A 45 -14.23 1.50 0.17
CA LYS A 45 -13.17 1.27 -0.82
C LYS A 45 -12.14 2.41 -0.83
N GLN A 46 -12.58 3.66 -0.64
CA GLN A 46 -11.69 4.81 -0.54
C GLN A 46 -10.86 4.78 0.75
N GLU A 47 -11.47 4.44 1.88
CA GLU A 47 -10.77 4.31 3.17
C GLU A 47 -9.71 3.20 3.12
N THR A 48 -10.07 2.02 2.62
CA THR A 48 -9.15 0.89 2.50
C THR A 48 -8.01 1.19 1.53
N TYR A 49 -8.27 1.89 0.43
CA TYR A 49 -7.24 2.35 -0.50
C TYR A 49 -6.23 3.29 0.18
N GLU A 50 -6.70 4.27 0.95
CA GLU A 50 -5.83 5.23 1.65
C GLU A 50 -4.96 4.53 2.70
N LEU A 51 -5.49 3.51 3.38
CA LEU A 51 -4.72 2.68 4.30
C LEU A 51 -3.63 1.86 3.57
N ILE A 52 -3.94 1.28 2.41
CA ILE A 52 -2.96 0.56 1.59
C ILE A 52 -1.83 1.50 1.17
N GLU A 53 -2.16 2.68 0.67
CA GLU A 53 -1.21 3.70 0.24
C GLU A 53 -0.28 4.13 1.39
N GLU A 54 -0.85 4.43 2.57
CA GLU A 54 -0.07 4.82 3.75
C GLU A 54 0.91 3.72 4.21
N ILE A 55 0.47 2.46 4.20
CA ILE A 55 1.34 1.33 4.59
C ILE A 55 2.49 1.21 3.59
N LEU A 56 2.23 1.26 2.28
CA LEU A 56 3.27 1.19 1.26
C LEU A 56 4.30 2.31 1.40
N GLU A 57 3.88 3.54 1.66
CA GLU A 57 4.81 4.66 1.86
C GLU A 57 5.72 4.46 3.08
N ARG A 58 5.16 3.95 4.19
CA ARG A 58 5.92 3.64 5.40
C ARG A 58 6.94 2.53 5.15
N GLU A 59 6.55 1.52 4.39
CA GLU A 59 7.41 0.40 4.01
C GLU A 59 8.54 0.84 3.08
N ASP A 60 8.25 1.65 2.07
CA ASP A 60 9.27 2.27 1.21
C ASP A 60 10.27 3.11 2.02
N ALA A 61 9.78 3.90 2.98
CA ALA A 61 10.62 4.70 3.85
C ALA A 61 11.51 3.81 4.73
N ARG A 62 10.96 2.69 5.24
CA ARG A 62 11.71 1.70 6.02
C ARG A 62 12.83 1.08 5.18
N GLU A 63 12.54 0.65 3.96
CA GLU A 63 13.51 0.07 3.04
C GLU A 63 14.65 1.06 2.69
N LYS A 64 14.31 2.32 2.40
CA LYS A 64 15.31 3.38 2.16
C LYS A 64 16.25 3.55 3.34
N ARG A 65 15.74 3.57 4.57
CA ARG A 65 16.58 3.66 5.78
C ARG A 65 17.47 2.44 5.97
N ILE A 66 16.96 1.23 5.70
CA ILE A 66 17.76 0.00 5.79
C ILE A 66 18.88 0.01 4.74
N ALA A 67 18.58 0.42 3.51
CA ALA A 67 19.57 0.55 2.45
C ALA A 67 20.66 1.58 2.81
N GLN A 68 20.27 2.75 3.33
CA GLN A 68 21.21 3.76 3.82
C GLN A 68 22.08 3.23 4.97
N TYR A 69 21.48 2.49 5.92
CA TYR A 69 22.21 1.87 7.01
C TYR A 69 23.25 0.87 6.49
N ARG A 70 22.85 -0.06 5.61
CA ARG A 70 23.75 -1.05 5.00
C ARG A 70 24.90 -0.37 4.25
N ALA A 71 24.60 0.66 3.45
CA ALA A 71 25.59 1.46 2.74
C ALA A 71 26.59 2.14 3.69
N SER A 72 26.11 2.72 4.80
CA SER A 72 26.98 3.36 5.81
C SER A 72 27.90 2.39 6.55
N LYS A 73 27.59 1.09 6.51
CA LYS A 73 28.37 0.01 7.12
C LYS A 73 29.20 -0.79 6.11
N GLY A 74 29.14 -0.47 4.81
CA GLY A 74 29.81 -1.23 3.76
C GLY A 74 29.27 -2.66 3.61
N LEU A 75 28.02 -2.90 4.02
CA LEU A 75 27.38 -4.21 3.93
C LEU A 75 26.61 -4.29 2.60
N SER A 76 27.00 -5.21 1.72
CA SER A 76 26.27 -5.56 0.49
C SER A 76 25.08 -6.43 0.83
#